data_AF-A0A7V5KIW2-F1
#
_entry.id   AF-A0A7V5KIW2-F1
#
_cell.length_a   1.000
_cell.length_b   1.000
_cell.length_c   1.000
_cell.angle_alpha   90.00
_cell.angle_beta   90.00
_cell.angle_gamma   90.00
#
_symmetry.space_group_name_H-M   'P 1'
#
loop_
_entity.id
_entity.type
_entity.pdbx_description
1 polymer ?
#
loop_
_entity_poly.entity_id
_entity_poly.type
_entity_poly.pdbx_seq_one_letter_code
_entity_poly.pdbx_strand_id
1 'polypeptide(L)'
;MSPLASRSKELPAKSLKPEKIENWSQKVALADRALLIVAGIALVSGLVRFVVARHLELFQDEALYWYIGVHAPLTFSPHPPGTPLLARLGAAVLGRTEIAIRLGSVVLGSLVLFPFYFLGRRILGTSAALWATVAFALTPMYFGFGTICTPDMPQLFIWCTLLYAAWRALEEDSDSWWIATWLILGIGLYFKYILILFVPALVLYLSWVGLLSRTMNSRGFWIGIALCILVFFPLAIWREASTGWQAIQYHLEDRQKWTPDNLKSIVIYFGIHLGYYSPLLYLGMIWGLVWCARRARKTHDWRSAFLASFGLVPWIFFLVIAFFTKRELSREQWDAPAYVCGLLAASHWAHTWLQDKSLRVPLLWRKSLVVGALGLSGLTVIGAVLEAMTGLPSRITGHQPLFSTMIGWRTMARRVDALVAAQEPNRPLVFLGNSFVPALQYAFYGQQQIPVFTLNHSANKKFGLQRLLGELQVDLQALLQRKGTDAIFVAEGELTDDTNRKLDSLRKRLLRFFENVEPLPPVDIAGNAKQKRFYVLVCQRLYLKK
;
A
#
# COMPACT_ATOMS: atom_id res chain seq x y z
N MET A 1 -51.68 38.32 56.10
CA MET A 1 -51.18 36.93 56.21
C MET A 1 -51.64 36.18 54.96
N SER A 2 -50.69 35.55 54.28
CA SER A 2 -50.75 34.97 52.93
C SER A 2 -51.53 33.66 52.83
N PRO A 3 -52.13 33.34 51.66
CA PRO A 3 -52.34 31.96 51.23
C PRO A 3 -51.20 31.52 50.29
N LEU A 4 -50.55 30.40 50.65
CA LEU A 4 -49.60 29.67 49.82
C LEU A 4 -50.36 28.91 48.72
N ALA A 5 -50.11 29.24 47.46
CA ALA A 5 -50.49 28.44 46.31
C ALA A 5 -49.24 27.80 45.70
N SER A 6 -49.07 26.49 45.90
CA SER A 6 -48.05 25.68 45.25
C SER A 6 -48.45 25.37 43.80
N ARG A 7 -47.92 26.12 42.83
CA ARG A 7 -47.95 25.74 41.40
C ARG A 7 -46.66 25.01 41.05
N SER A 8 -46.77 23.70 40.88
CA SER A 8 -45.82 22.88 40.13
C SER A 8 -45.74 23.39 38.68
N LYS A 9 -44.59 23.91 38.27
CA LYS A 9 -44.30 24.15 36.84
C LYS A 9 -43.75 22.85 36.25
N GLU A 10 -44.63 22.06 35.69
CA GLU A 10 -44.25 21.01 34.74
C GLU A 10 -43.51 21.62 33.54
N LEU A 11 -42.42 20.98 33.11
CA LEU A 11 -41.72 21.28 31.87
C LEU A 11 -42.67 21.01 30.69
N PRO A 12 -42.81 21.92 29.71
CA PRO A 12 -43.63 21.66 28.55
C PRO A 12 -42.94 20.60 27.69
N ALA A 13 -43.50 19.39 27.67
CA ALA A 13 -43.20 18.37 26.67
C ALA A 13 -43.53 18.95 25.29
N LYS A 14 -42.51 19.46 24.58
CA LYS A 14 -42.61 19.79 23.16
C LYS A 14 -42.91 18.47 22.42
N SER A 15 -44.18 18.23 22.12
CA SER A 15 -44.61 17.21 21.17
C SER A 15 -43.93 17.49 19.83
N LEU A 16 -42.88 16.72 19.51
CA LEU A 16 -42.32 16.67 18.17
C LEU A 16 -43.45 16.26 17.23
N LYS A 17 -43.82 17.14 16.28
CA LYS A 17 -44.87 16.86 15.30
C LYS A 17 -44.59 15.50 14.62
N PRO A 18 -45.60 14.65 14.36
CA PRO A 18 -45.42 13.30 13.78
C PRO A 18 -44.54 13.29 12.52
N GLU A 19 -44.70 14.30 11.66
CA GLU A 19 -43.94 14.49 10.42
C GLU A 19 -42.42 14.72 10.63
N LYS A 20 -42.03 15.29 11.78
CA LYS A 20 -40.61 15.43 12.16
C LYS A 20 -40.03 14.15 12.74
N ILE A 21 -40.83 13.36 13.46
CA ILE A 21 -40.42 12.06 14.00
C ILE A 21 -40.25 11.05 12.85
N GLU A 22 -41.16 11.06 11.89
CA GLU A 22 -41.13 10.20 10.71
C GLU A 22 -39.94 10.51 9.78
N ASN A 23 -39.63 11.79 9.57
CA ASN A 23 -38.41 12.19 8.86
C ASN A 23 -37.12 11.81 9.61
N TRP A 24 -37.15 11.77 10.94
CA TRP A 24 -35.98 11.39 11.74
C TRP A 24 -35.77 9.88 11.74
N SER A 25 -36.84 9.09 11.92
CA SER A 25 -36.80 7.63 11.84
C SER A 25 -36.38 7.14 10.46
N GLN A 26 -36.84 7.78 9.38
CA GLN A 26 -36.41 7.47 8.02
C GLN A 26 -34.92 7.77 7.79
N LYS A 27 -34.40 8.88 8.33
CA LYS A 27 -32.96 9.22 8.23
C LYS A 27 -32.08 8.27 9.02
N VAL A 28 -32.51 7.86 10.22
CA VAL A 28 -31.81 6.86 11.05
C VAL A 28 -31.83 5.50 10.35
N ALA A 29 -32.99 5.04 9.90
CA ALA A 29 -33.12 3.78 9.17
C ALA A 29 -32.27 3.74 7.89
N LEU A 30 -32.18 4.85 7.15
CA LEU A 30 -31.32 4.95 5.97
C LEU A 30 -29.83 4.89 6.35
N ALA A 31 -29.43 5.52 7.45
CA ALA A 31 -28.06 5.48 7.93
C ALA A 31 -27.66 4.06 8.39
N ASP A 32 -28.57 3.35 9.05
CA ASP A 32 -28.35 1.97 9.50
C ASP A 32 -28.26 1.01 8.31
N ARG A 33 -29.16 1.14 7.33
CA ARG A 33 -29.08 0.37 6.07
C ARG A 33 -27.79 0.63 5.31
N ALA A 34 -27.37 1.89 5.21
CA ALA A 34 -26.12 2.23 4.52
C ALA A 34 -24.89 1.64 5.24
N LEU A 35 -24.88 1.65 6.57
CA LEU A 35 -23.80 1.02 7.34
C LEU A 35 -23.76 -0.51 7.12
N LEU A 36 -24.91 -1.17 7.08
CA LEU A 36 -25.00 -2.60 6.75
C LEU A 36 -24.48 -2.89 5.35
N ILE A 37 -24.78 -2.05 4.36
CA ILE A 37 -24.24 -2.18 3.00
C ILE A 37 -22.72 -2.02 3.01
N VAL A 38 -22.18 -1.01 3.72
CA VAL A 38 -20.73 -0.81 3.84
C VAL A 38 -20.07 -2.01 4.51
N ALA A 39 -20.67 -2.56 5.57
CA ALA A 39 -20.18 -3.76 6.24
C ALA A 39 -20.22 -4.98 5.30
N GLY A 40 -21.28 -5.13 4.51
CA GLY A 40 -21.38 -6.17 3.48
C GLY A 40 -20.29 -6.05 2.41
N ILE A 41 -20.03 -4.84 1.91
CA ILE A 41 -18.93 -4.58 0.96
C ILE A 41 -17.57 -4.89 1.60
N ALA A 42 -17.34 -4.47 2.85
CA ALA A 42 -16.11 -4.74 3.58
C ALA A 42 -15.87 -6.25 3.77
N LEU A 43 -16.93 -6.99 4.10
CA LEU A 43 -16.90 -8.44 4.25
C LEU A 43 -16.62 -9.13 2.91
N VAL A 44 -17.42 -8.87 1.88
CA VAL A 44 -17.27 -9.51 0.57
C VAL A 44 -15.90 -9.20 -0.02
N SER A 45 -15.51 -7.93 -0.05
CA SER A 45 -14.20 -7.54 -0.58
C SER A 45 -13.05 -8.10 0.28
N GLY A 46 -13.23 -8.26 1.59
CA GLY A 46 -12.28 -8.93 2.48
C GLY A 46 -12.12 -10.41 2.16
N LEU A 47 -13.22 -11.13 1.96
CA LEU A 47 -13.21 -12.54 1.60
C LEU A 47 -12.54 -12.78 0.24
N VAL A 48 -12.85 -11.95 -0.77
CA VAL A 48 -12.17 -12.05 -2.08
C VAL A 48 -10.68 -11.75 -1.92
N ARG A 49 -10.29 -10.71 -1.17
CA ARG A 49 -8.87 -10.43 -0.90
C ARG A 49 -8.18 -11.59 -0.19
N PHE A 50 -8.84 -12.20 0.80
CA PHE A 50 -8.31 -13.35 1.53
C PHE A 50 -8.03 -14.53 0.60
N VAL A 51 -8.98 -14.87 -0.28
CA VAL A 51 -8.81 -15.95 -1.26
C VAL A 51 -7.63 -15.65 -2.19
N VAL A 52 -7.55 -14.42 -2.70
CA VAL A 52 -6.44 -14.00 -3.57
C VAL A 52 -5.09 -14.06 -2.85
N ALA A 53 -5.03 -13.48 -1.64
CA ALA A 53 -3.86 -13.43 -0.79
C ALA A 53 -3.38 -14.81 -0.33
N ARG A 54 -4.25 -15.82 -0.28
CA ARG A 54 -3.87 -17.20 0.02
C ARG A 54 -3.31 -17.93 -1.20
N HIS A 55 -3.79 -17.60 -2.40
CA HIS A 55 -3.47 -18.35 -3.61
C HIS A 55 -2.13 -17.96 -4.24
N LEU A 56 -1.81 -16.66 -4.25
CA LEU A 56 -0.55 -16.17 -4.83
C LEU A 56 0.63 -16.46 -3.90
N GLU A 57 1.80 -16.76 -4.47
CA GLU A 57 3.04 -16.83 -3.68
C GLU A 57 3.52 -15.41 -3.30
N LEU A 58 4.49 -15.31 -2.39
CA LEU A 58 4.98 -14.01 -1.91
C LEU A 58 5.60 -13.19 -3.05
N PHE A 59 5.23 -11.92 -3.09
CA PHE A 59 5.98 -10.91 -3.81
C PHE A 59 7.33 -10.66 -3.12
N GLN A 60 8.34 -10.21 -3.87
CA GLN A 60 9.71 -10.03 -3.38
C GLN A 60 9.80 -9.15 -2.12
N ASP A 61 9.00 -8.08 -2.05
CA ASP A 61 8.98 -7.17 -0.91
C ASP A 61 8.35 -7.85 0.33
N GLU A 62 7.41 -8.78 0.15
CA GLU A 62 6.76 -9.48 1.27
C GLU A 62 7.70 -10.49 1.92
N ALA A 63 8.45 -11.24 1.11
CA ALA A 63 9.51 -12.13 1.60
C ALA A 63 10.58 -11.32 2.36
N LEU A 64 10.94 -10.14 1.84
CA LEU A 64 11.85 -9.20 2.50
C LEU A 64 11.28 -8.69 3.83
N TYR A 65 10.04 -8.20 3.87
CA TYR A 65 9.43 -7.68 5.10
C TYR A 65 9.24 -8.77 6.16
N TRP A 66 8.88 -9.99 5.78
CA TRP A 66 8.87 -11.12 6.70
C TRP A 66 10.27 -11.38 7.26
N TYR A 67 11.29 -11.48 6.40
CA TYR A 67 12.66 -11.76 6.82
C TYR A 67 13.18 -10.70 7.80
N ILE A 68 12.94 -9.43 7.50
CA ILE A 68 13.27 -8.30 8.40
C ILE A 68 12.47 -8.39 9.70
N GLY A 69 11.17 -8.68 9.64
CA GLY A 69 10.33 -8.79 10.83
C GLY A 69 10.84 -9.84 11.82
N VAL A 70 11.40 -10.92 11.31
CA VAL A 70 12.03 -11.99 12.10
C VAL A 70 13.38 -11.56 12.67
N HIS A 71 14.27 -10.95 11.85
CA HIS A 71 15.69 -10.78 12.22
C HIS A 71 16.08 -9.38 12.70
N ALA A 72 15.45 -8.31 12.19
CA ALA A 72 15.84 -6.92 12.45
C ALA A 72 14.65 -5.94 12.40
N PRO A 73 13.56 -6.18 13.15
CA PRO A 73 12.30 -5.45 12.98
C PRO A 73 12.37 -3.96 13.32
N LEU A 74 13.29 -3.54 14.20
CA LEU A 74 13.39 -2.15 14.68
C LEU A 74 14.62 -1.40 14.16
N THR A 75 15.63 -2.12 13.68
CA THR A 75 16.90 -1.56 13.20
C THR A 75 16.95 -1.46 11.67
N PHE A 76 15.94 -1.97 10.95
CA PHE A 76 15.89 -1.85 9.49
C PHE A 76 15.69 -0.41 9.00
N SER A 77 16.58 0.02 8.12
CA SER A 77 16.54 1.27 7.34
C SER A 77 16.91 0.89 5.89
N PRO A 78 16.39 1.55 4.82
CA PRO A 78 15.84 2.91 4.74
C PRO A 78 14.31 3.04 4.83
N HIS A 79 13.60 1.94 5.07
CA HIS A 79 12.14 1.94 5.13
C HIS A 79 11.62 1.88 6.57
N PRO A 80 10.40 2.40 6.85
CA PRO A 80 9.78 2.29 8.17
C PRO A 80 9.54 0.83 8.62
N PRO A 81 9.57 0.54 9.94
CA PRO A 81 9.49 -0.82 10.49
C PRO A 81 8.06 -1.37 10.57
N GLY A 82 7.03 -0.55 10.36
CA GLY A 82 5.64 -0.92 10.57
C GLY A 82 5.18 -2.08 9.70
N THR A 83 5.57 -2.12 8.42
CA THR A 83 5.21 -3.24 7.52
C THR A 83 5.91 -4.55 7.91
N PRO A 84 7.24 -4.58 8.15
CA PRO A 84 7.90 -5.76 8.74
C PRO A 84 7.27 -6.25 10.05
N LEU A 85 6.91 -5.33 10.97
CA LEU A 85 6.26 -5.68 12.23
C LEU A 85 4.86 -6.27 12.00
N LEU A 86 4.10 -5.75 11.03
CA LEU A 86 2.80 -6.28 10.66
C LEU A 86 2.91 -7.69 10.05
N ALA A 87 3.90 -7.93 9.19
CA ALA A 87 4.22 -9.25 8.65
C ALA A 87 4.62 -10.23 9.77
N ARG A 88 5.46 -9.79 10.72
CA ARG A 88 5.85 -10.58 11.90
C ARG A 88 4.66 -10.95 12.77
N LEU A 89 3.75 -10.00 13.04
CA LEU A 89 2.56 -10.24 13.83
C LEU A 89 1.67 -11.30 13.17
N GLY A 90 1.45 -11.19 11.86
CA GLY A 90 0.69 -12.17 11.11
C GLY A 90 1.33 -13.56 11.15
N ALA A 91 2.65 -13.64 10.96
CA ALA A 91 3.42 -14.88 11.08
C ALA A 91 3.36 -15.50 12.49
N ALA A 92 3.30 -14.68 13.54
CA ALA A 92 3.17 -15.16 14.92
C ALA A 92 1.79 -15.79 15.20
N VAL A 93 0.74 -15.33 14.52
CA VAL A 93 -0.64 -15.82 14.72
C VAL A 93 -0.94 -17.06 13.87
N LEU A 94 -0.53 -17.06 12.59
CA LEU A 94 -0.91 -18.09 11.61
C LEU A 94 0.29 -18.90 11.06
N GLY A 95 1.48 -18.70 11.61
CA GLY A 95 2.71 -19.38 11.20
C GLY A 95 3.29 -18.85 9.88
N ARG A 96 4.24 -19.61 9.31
CA ARG A 96 4.95 -19.26 8.06
C ARG A 96 4.10 -19.62 6.83
N THR A 97 3.10 -18.79 6.52
CA THR A 97 2.24 -18.92 5.32
C THR A 97 1.99 -17.56 4.66
N GLU A 98 1.64 -17.53 3.37
CA GLU A 98 1.42 -16.27 2.63
C GLU A 98 0.29 -15.44 3.23
N ILE A 99 -0.79 -16.10 3.61
CA ILE A 99 -1.94 -15.44 4.23
C ILE A 99 -1.59 -14.88 5.61
N ALA A 100 -0.68 -15.53 6.35
CA ALA A 100 -0.18 -14.99 7.60
C ALA A 100 0.53 -13.65 7.38
N ILE A 101 1.45 -13.60 6.41
CA ILE A 101 2.20 -12.37 6.09
C ILE A 101 1.27 -11.24 5.63
N ARG A 102 0.18 -11.60 4.93
CA ARG A 102 -0.79 -10.66 4.35
C ARG A 102 -1.96 -10.32 5.28
N LEU A 103 -2.07 -10.96 6.44
CA LEU A 103 -3.24 -10.85 7.33
C LEU A 103 -3.56 -9.38 7.67
N GLY A 104 -2.53 -8.60 8.01
CA GLY A 104 -2.68 -7.18 8.30
C GLY A 104 -3.24 -6.38 7.12
N SER A 105 -2.72 -6.59 5.90
CA SER A 105 -3.22 -5.92 4.70
C SER A 105 -4.66 -6.29 4.37
N VAL A 106 -5.03 -7.56 4.50
CA VAL A 106 -6.42 -8.01 4.24
C VAL A 106 -7.38 -7.36 5.23
N VAL A 107 -7.05 -7.39 6.52
CA VAL A 107 -7.88 -6.80 7.58
C VAL A 107 -8.00 -5.29 7.40
N LEU A 108 -6.88 -4.58 7.24
CA LEU A 108 -6.89 -3.12 7.05
C LEU A 108 -7.58 -2.72 5.74
N GLY A 109 -7.46 -3.54 4.68
CA GLY A 109 -8.13 -3.35 3.40
C GLY A 109 -9.65 -3.53 3.44
N SER A 110 -10.16 -4.30 4.39
CA SER A 110 -11.60 -4.34 4.69
C SER A 110 -12.01 -3.18 5.60
N LEU A 111 -11.23 -2.90 6.64
CA LEU A 111 -11.59 -1.92 7.65
C LEU A 111 -11.48 -0.46 7.17
N VAL A 112 -10.67 -0.17 6.15
CA VAL A 112 -10.49 1.19 5.60
C VAL A 112 -11.80 1.80 5.09
N LEU A 113 -12.76 0.97 4.67
CA LEU A 113 -14.06 1.45 4.18
C LEU A 113 -14.88 2.18 5.27
N PHE A 114 -14.70 1.84 6.55
CA PHE A 114 -15.44 2.47 7.64
C PHE A 114 -15.04 3.93 7.90
N PRO A 115 -13.77 4.27 8.20
CA PRO A 115 -13.38 5.67 8.37
C PRO A 115 -13.59 6.47 7.09
N PHE A 116 -13.39 5.87 5.91
CA PHE A 116 -13.69 6.49 4.62
C PHE A 116 -15.18 6.85 4.49
N TYR A 117 -16.07 5.90 4.75
CA TYR A 117 -17.52 6.11 4.72
C TYR A 117 -17.97 7.13 5.76
N PHE A 118 -17.47 7.06 7.00
CA PHE A 118 -17.86 7.99 8.06
C PHE A 118 -17.40 9.42 7.76
N LEU A 119 -16.19 9.60 7.22
CA LEU A 119 -15.74 10.89 6.71
C LEU A 119 -16.67 11.39 5.60
N GLY A 120 -16.89 10.56 4.56
CA GLY A 120 -17.78 10.89 3.47
C GLY A 120 -19.19 11.24 3.92
N ARG A 121 -19.74 10.54 4.91
CA ARG A 121 -21.09 10.76 5.43
C ARG A 121 -21.21 12.13 6.11
N ARG A 122 -20.19 12.55 6.85
CA ARG A 122 -20.14 13.87 7.50
C ARG A 122 -19.99 15.00 6.49
N ILE A 123 -19.19 14.80 5.45
CA ILE A 123 -18.93 15.83 4.42
C ILE A 123 -20.07 15.92 3.40
N LEU A 124 -20.57 14.78 2.91
CA LEU A 124 -21.41 14.69 1.71
C LEU A 124 -22.85 14.20 1.98
N GLY A 125 -23.11 13.68 3.18
CA GLY A 125 -24.34 12.95 3.49
C GLY A 125 -24.31 11.48 3.05
N THR A 126 -25.30 10.71 3.51
CA THR A 126 -25.33 9.24 3.42
C THR A 126 -25.24 8.69 2.00
N SER A 127 -26.00 9.26 1.06
CA SER A 127 -26.09 8.73 -0.31
C SER A 127 -24.78 8.88 -1.08
N ALA A 128 -24.20 10.09 -1.11
CA ALA A 128 -22.94 10.34 -1.79
C ALA A 128 -21.76 9.61 -1.11
N ALA A 129 -21.79 9.44 0.21
CA ALA A 129 -20.78 8.68 0.93
C ALA A 129 -20.82 7.19 0.58
N LEU A 130 -22.02 6.61 0.45
CA LEU A 130 -22.18 5.21 0.07
C LEU A 130 -21.62 4.96 -1.35
N TRP A 131 -21.96 5.80 -2.32
CA TRP A 131 -21.43 5.68 -3.68
C TRP A 131 -19.92 5.90 -3.77
N ALA A 132 -19.36 6.82 -2.97
CA ALA A 132 -17.91 6.96 -2.86
C ALA A 132 -17.28 5.68 -2.30
N THR A 133 -17.93 5.03 -1.34
CA THR A 133 -17.41 3.79 -0.71
C THR A 133 -17.45 2.61 -1.67
N VAL A 134 -18.51 2.53 -2.49
CA VAL A 134 -18.57 1.58 -3.62
C VAL A 134 -17.42 1.85 -4.60
N ALA A 135 -17.19 3.10 -4.99
CA ALA A 135 -16.09 3.46 -5.89
C ALA A 135 -14.72 3.09 -5.29
N PHE A 136 -14.51 3.32 -3.99
CA PHE A 136 -13.29 2.92 -3.28
C PHE A 136 -13.08 1.41 -3.35
N ALA A 137 -14.11 0.62 -3.02
CA ALA A 137 -14.02 -0.85 -3.02
C ALA A 137 -13.78 -1.42 -4.42
N LEU A 138 -14.27 -0.74 -5.47
CA LEU A 138 -14.10 -1.13 -6.86
C LEU A 138 -12.83 -0.55 -7.52
N THR A 139 -12.03 0.25 -6.81
CA THR A 139 -10.78 0.81 -7.34
C THR A 139 -9.71 -0.31 -7.41
N PRO A 140 -9.21 -0.68 -8.61
CA PRO A 140 -8.33 -1.86 -8.77
C PRO A 140 -7.09 -1.84 -7.89
N MET A 141 -6.44 -0.68 -7.82
CA MET A 141 -5.26 -0.49 -6.99
C MET A 141 -5.53 -0.62 -5.48
N TYR A 142 -6.62 -0.03 -4.98
CA TYR A 142 -7.00 -0.17 -3.57
C TYR A 142 -7.45 -1.59 -3.23
N PHE A 143 -8.02 -2.31 -4.20
CA PHE A 143 -8.23 -3.74 -4.05
C PHE A 143 -6.90 -4.48 -3.88
N GLY A 144 -5.96 -4.29 -4.81
CA GLY A 144 -4.65 -4.95 -4.83
C GLY A 144 -3.76 -4.65 -3.62
N PHE A 145 -3.76 -3.41 -3.12
CA PHE A 145 -3.03 -3.08 -1.88
C PHE A 145 -3.48 -3.94 -0.69
N GLY A 146 -4.75 -4.34 -0.64
CA GLY A 146 -5.27 -5.21 0.42
C GLY A 146 -4.99 -6.70 0.21
N THR A 147 -4.40 -7.10 -0.92
CA THR A 147 -4.04 -8.51 -1.20
C THR A 147 -2.57 -8.83 -0.98
N ILE A 148 -1.72 -7.82 -0.76
CA ILE A 148 -0.27 -7.96 -0.55
C ILE A 148 0.21 -7.19 0.68
N CYS A 149 1.28 -7.66 1.30
CA CYS A 149 1.91 -7.01 2.46
C CYS A 149 2.88 -5.91 2.03
N THR A 150 2.35 -4.71 1.79
CA THR A 150 3.14 -3.50 1.50
C THR A 150 2.70 -2.37 2.45
N PRO A 151 3.48 -1.28 2.60
CA PRO A 151 3.06 -0.13 3.40
C PRO A 151 1.83 0.62 2.86
N ASP A 152 1.36 0.31 1.64
CA ASP A 152 0.33 1.09 0.96
C ASP A 152 -1.06 0.95 1.59
N MET A 153 -1.49 -0.27 1.95
CA MET A 153 -2.78 -0.46 2.60
C MET A 153 -2.81 0.09 4.04
N PRO A 154 -1.81 -0.16 4.91
CA PRO A 154 -1.71 0.54 6.19
C PRO A 154 -1.73 2.06 6.05
N GLN A 155 -1.01 2.60 5.06
CA GLN A 155 -1.03 4.04 4.77
C GLN A 155 -2.44 4.53 4.44
N LEU A 156 -3.19 3.85 3.58
CA LEU A 156 -4.56 4.26 3.24
C LEU A 156 -5.51 4.20 4.43
N PHE A 157 -5.44 3.12 5.22
CA PHE A 157 -6.24 2.99 6.45
C PHE A 157 -5.95 4.14 7.42
N ILE A 158 -4.67 4.41 7.66
CA ILE A 158 -4.22 5.49 8.54
C ILE A 158 -4.66 6.85 7.98
N TRP A 159 -4.49 7.10 6.68
CA TRP A 159 -4.88 8.36 6.05
C TRP A 159 -6.39 8.61 6.16
N CYS A 160 -7.24 7.63 5.86
CA CYS A 160 -8.69 7.76 6.05
C CYS A 160 -9.06 8.04 7.51
N THR A 161 -8.43 7.34 8.45
CA THR A 161 -8.68 7.53 9.89
C THR A 161 -8.19 8.89 10.38
N LEU A 162 -7.04 9.33 9.89
CA LEU A 162 -6.43 10.63 10.16
C LEU A 162 -7.31 11.77 9.66
N LEU A 163 -7.80 11.69 8.42
CA LEU A 163 -8.73 12.68 7.86
C LEU A 163 -10.06 12.69 8.63
N TYR A 164 -10.57 11.53 9.03
CA TYR A 164 -11.76 11.42 9.86
C TYR A 164 -11.57 12.09 11.23
N ALA A 165 -10.48 11.78 11.94
CA ALA A 165 -10.16 12.37 13.24
C ALA A 165 -9.99 13.90 13.14
N ALA A 166 -9.27 14.37 12.11
CA ALA A 166 -9.08 15.80 11.87
C ALA A 166 -10.41 16.52 11.59
N TRP A 167 -11.27 15.91 10.78
CA TRP A 167 -12.62 16.43 10.54
C TRP A 167 -13.42 16.54 11.83
N ARG A 168 -13.38 15.51 12.69
CA ARG A 168 -14.07 15.53 13.99
C ARG A 168 -13.53 16.60 14.92
N ALA A 169 -12.20 16.79 14.95
CA ALA A 169 -11.58 17.84 15.74
C ALA A 169 -12.08 19.24 15.36
N LEU A 170 -12.24 19.48 14.06
CA LEU A 170 -12.75 20.74 13.51
C LEU A 170 -14.25 20.92 13.73
N GLU A 171 -15.03 19.87 13.49
CA GLU A 171 -16.50 19.90 13.60
C GLU A 171 -16.97 20.05 15.05
N GLU A 172 -16.27 19.43 16.00
CA GLU A 172 -16.63 19.39 17.42
C GLU A 172 -15.82 20.35 18.29
N ASP A 173 -14.87 21.09 17.70
CA ASP A 173 -13.90 21.95 18.40
C ASP A 173 -13.21 21.22 19.58
N SER A 174 -12.73 20.01 19.28
CA SER A 174 -12.38 19.02 20.31
C SER A 174 -10.88 18.76 20.41
N ASP A 175 -10.33 19.08 21.59
CA ASP A 175 -8.93 18.81 21.94
C ASP A 175 -8.58 17.31 21.89
N SER A 176 -9.49 16.43 22.31
CA SER A 176 -9.26 14.98 22.26
C SER A 176 -9.12 14.45 20.83
N TRP A 177 -9.90 15.00 19.89
CA TRP A 177 -9.78 14.63 18.48
C TRP A 177 -8.51 15.19 17.84
N TRP A 178 -8.05 16.37 18.24
CA TRP A 178 -6.74 16.86 17.83
C TRP A 178 -5.61 15.97 18.33
N ILE A 179 -5.64 15.58 19.60
CA ILE A 179 -4.67 14.63 20.17
C ILE A 179 -4.68 13.31 19.39
N ALA A 180 -5.87 12.75 19.13
CA ALA A 180 -6.00 11.53 18.35
C ALA A 180 -5.44 11.68 16.92
N THR A 181 -5.74 12.80 16.25
CA THR A 181 -5.25 13.11 14.89
C THR A 181 -3.73 13.04 14.84
N TRP A 182 -3.05 13.73 15.75
CA TRP A 182 -1.59 13.78 15.74
C TRP A 182 -0.95 12.46 16.19
N LEU A 183 -1.54 11.73 17.14
CA LEU A 183 -1.10 10.38 17.52
C LEU A 183 -1.19 9.40 16.35
N ILE A 184 -2.31 9.43 15.60
CA ILE A 184 -2.50 8.60 14.41
C ILE A 184 -1.41 8.92 13.37
N LEU A 185 -1.09 10.20 13.16
CA LEU A 185 -0.01 10.60 12.26
C LEU A 185 1.35 10.04 12.73
N GLY A 186 1.69 10.20 14.01
CA GLY A 186 2.96 9.70 14.58
C GLY A 186 3.13 8.19 14.41
N ILE A 187 2.09 7.41 14.69
CA ILE A 187 2.06 5.95 14.44
C ILE A 187 2.16 5.67 12.94
N GLY A 188 1.44 6.44 12.13
CA GLY A 188 1.40 6.29 10.68
C GLY A 188 2.76 6.43 10.01
N LEU A 189 3.59 7.35 10.49
CA LEU A 189 4.93 7.58 9.95
C LEU A 189 5.84 6.33 10.09
N TYR A 190 5.52 5.38 10.98
CA TYR A 190 6.18 4.08 11.03
C TYR A 190 5.74 3.09 9.95
N PHE A 191 4.71 3.39 9.17
CA PHE A 191 4.34 2.62 7.98
C PHE A 191 4.83 3.31 6.72
N LYS A 192 4.59 4.63 6.59
CA LYS A 192 5.04 5.39 5.43
C LYS A 192 5.25 6.86 5.78
N TYR A 193 6.48 7.35 5.58
CA TYR A 193 6.86 8.74 5.89
C TYR A 193 6.01 9.79 5.17
N ILE A 194 5.39 9.41 4.05
CA ILE A 194 4.63 10.35 3.25
C ILE A 194 3.34 10.85 3.87
N LEU A 195 2.86 10.18 4.92
CA LEU A 195 1.74 10.67 5.70
C LEU A 195 2.01 12.07 6.27
N ILE A 196 3.28 12.52 6.33
CA ILE A 196 3.65 13.89 6.68
C ILE A 196 3.02 14.94 5.76
N LEU A 197 2.63 14.59 4.52
CA LEU A 197 1.89 15.48 3.60
C LEU A 197 0.52 15.89 4.15
N PHE A 198 0.03 15.24 5.20
CA PHE A 198 -1.12 15.71 5.98
C PHE A 198 -0.90 17.13 6.51
N VAL A 199 0.31 17.45 6.99
CA VAL A 199 0.61 18.74 7.63
C VAL A 199 0.45 19.93 6.67
N PRO A 200 1.12 19.99 5.50
CA PRO A 200 0.91 21.08 4.56
C PRO A 200 -0.52 21.13 4.01
N ALA A 201 -1.19 19.98 3.84
CA ALA A 201 -2.59 19.93 3.44
C ALA A 201 -3.52 20.55 4.50
N LEU A 202 -3.28 20.26 5.78
CA LEU A 202 -4.01 20.84 6.91
C LEU A 202 -3.75 22.35 7.02
N VAL A 203 -2.50 22.79 6.91
CA VAL A 203 -2.14 24.22 6.93
C VAL A 203 -2.82 24.97 5.78
N LEU A 204 -2.78 24.43 4.56
CA LEU A 204 -3.47 25.01 3.41
C LEU A 204 -4.97 25.11 3.67
N TYR A 205 -5.58 24.02 4.15
CA TYR A 205 -7.01 24.00 4.45
C TYR A 205 -7.38 25.06 5.49
N LEU A 206 -6.74 25.06 6.66
CA LEU A 206 -7.01 25.97 7.76
C LEU A 206 -6.81 27.43 7.36
N SER A 207 -5.78 27.72 6.56
CA SER A 207 -5.53 29.06 6.04
C SER A 207 -6.63 29.49 5.05
N TRP A 208 -7.03 28.59 4.15
CA TRP A 208 -8.06 28.86 3.16
C TRP A 208 -9.43 29.17 3.82
N VAL A 209 -9.82 28.40 4.84
CA VAL A 209 -11.11 28.63 5.52
C VAL A 209 -11.04 29.60 6.70
N GLY A 210 -9.88 30.22 6.94
CA GLY A 210 -9.71 31.21 8.02
C GLY A 210 -9.77 30.62 9.43
N LEU A 211 -9.47 29.34 9.61
CA LEU A 211 -9.49 28.63 10.91
C LEU A 211 -8.10 28.44 11.54
N LEU A 212 -7.03 28.92 10.90
CA LEU A 212 -5.66 28.70 11.35
C LEU A 212 -5.43 29.23 12.78
N SER A 213 -5.69 30.52 13.02
CA SER A 213 -5.47 31.13 14.34
C SER A 213 -6.30 30.47 15.44
N ARG A 214 -7.57 30.15 15.16
CA ARG A 214 -8.44 29.42 16.10
C ARG A 214 -7.85 28.06 16.45
N THR A 215 -7.43 27.31 15.45
CA THR A 215 -6.88 25.96 15.63
C THR A 215 -5.56 26.00 16.40
N MET A 216 -4.70 26.98 16.13
CA MET A 216 -3.45 27.18 16.88
C MET A 216 -3.66 27.61 18.34
N ASN A 217 -4.86 28.06 18.73
CA ASN A 217 -5.19 28.33 20.13
C ASN A 217 -5.69 27.09 20.88
N SER A 218 -5.97 25.97 20.20
CA SER A 218 -6.35 24.71 20.85
C SER A 218 -5.15 24.11 21.58
N ARG A 219 -5.35 23.76 22.86
CA ARG A 219 -4.32 23.07 23.66
C ARG A 219 -4.12 21.66 23.14
N GLY A 220 -5.21 20.96 22.79
CA GLY A 220 -5.17 19.61 22.23
C GLY A 220 -4.40 19.53 20.92
N PHE A 221 -4.45 20.57 20.09
CA PHE A 221 -3.64 20.66 18.88
C PHE A 221 -2.13 20.55 19.19
N TRP A 222 -1.62 21.36 20.12
CA TRP A 222 -0.20 21.35 20.49
C TRP A 222 0.21 20.13 21.32
N ILE A 223 -0.65 19.69 22.25
CA ILE A 223 -0.42 18.44 23.00
C ILE A 223 -0.32 17.27 22.02
N GLY A 224 -1.22 17.22 21.04
CA GLY A 224 -1.19 16.22 19.98
C GLY A 224 0.13 16.25 19.20
N ILE A 225 0.60 17.43 18.76
CA ILE A 225 1.90 17.57 18.07
C ILE A 225 3.03 17.06 18.97
N ALA A 226 3.07 17.45 20.24
CA ALA A 226 4.09 16.99 21.18
C ALA A 226 4.08 15.46 21.31
N LEU A 227 2.90 14.85 21.41
CA LEU A 227 2.76 13.39 21.46
C LEU A 227 3.16 12.71 20.15
N CYS A 228 2.82 13.28 18.99
CA CYS A 228 3.31 12.80 17.69
C CYS A 228 4.84 12.80 17.67
N ILE A 229 5.46 13.87 18.15
CA ILE A 229 6.92 13.98 18.23
C ILE A 229 7.49 12.90 19.15
N LEU A 230 6.93 12.75 20.35
CA LEU A 230 7.37 11.76 21.34
C LEU A 230 7.19 10.32 20.86
N VAL A 231 6.12 10.03 20.11
CA VAL A 231 5.87 8.70 19.56
C VAL A 231 6.81 8.41 18.40
N PHE A 232 7.01 9.34 17.47
CA PHE A 232 7.74 9.08 16.22
C PHE A 232 9.26 9.27 16.33
N PHE A 233 9.71 10.41 16.87
CA PHE A 233 11.11 10.83 16.75
C PHE A 233 12.10 9.99 17.56
N PRO A 234 11.86 9.60 18.83
CA PRO A 234 12.86 8.89 19.62
C PRO A 234 13.34 7.59 18.96
N LEU A 235 12.41 6.74 18.55
CA LEU A 235 12.74 5.48 17.87
C LEU A 235 13.25 5.73 16.44
N ALA A 236 12.72 6.71 15.71
CA ALA A 236 13.21 7.04 14.37
C ALA A 236 14.67 7.54 14.39
N ILE A 237 15.01 8.44 15.32
CA ILE A 237 16.36 8.99 15.49
C ILE A 237 17.31 7.91 15.97
N TRP A 238 16.95 7.14 17.01
CA TRP A 238 17.81 6.05 17.50
C TRP A 238 18.13 5.05 16.38
N ARG A 239 17.10 4.66 15.61
CA ARG A 239 17.27 3.75 14.47
C ARG A 239 18.19 4.36 13.42
N GLU A 240 17.90 5.58 12.93
CA GLU A 240 18.73 6.21 11.90
C GLU A 240 20.18 6.43 12.37
N ALA A 241 20.39 6.83 13.63
CA ALA A 241 21.73 6.96 14.20
C ALA A 241 22.46 5.61 14.23
N SER A 242 21.77 4.53 14.62
CA SER A 242 22.36 3.17 14.64
C SER A 242 22.67 2.62 13.25
N THR A 243 21.96 3.08 12.22
CA THR A 243 22.13 2.63 10.83
C THR A 243 22.92 3.62 9.97
N GLY A 244 23.52 4.66 10.56
CA GLY A 244 24.31 5.66 9.84
C GLY A 244 23.51 6.51 8.85
N TRP A 245 22.26 6.86 9.21
CA TRP A 245 21.38 7.77 8.45
C TRP A 245 20.99 7.27 7.06
N GLN A 246 20.84 5.96 6.91
CA GLN A 246 20.53 5.30 5.65
C GLN A 246 19.24 5.79 5.00
N ALA A 247 18.17 6.08 5.76
CA ALA A 247 16.93 6.55 5.15
C ALA A 247 17.11 7.92 4.49
N ILE A 248 17.91 8.80 5.10
CA ILE A 248 18.23 10.12 4.57
C ILE A 248 19.02 9.97 3.26
N GLN A 249 20.11 9.21 3.28
CA GLN A 249 20.92 8.96 2.09
C GLN A 249 20.08 8.32 0.97
N TYR A 250 19.27 7.31 1.31
CA TYR A 250 18.50 6.59 0.33
C TYR A 250 17.39 7.43 -0.32
N HIS A 251 16.62 8.18 0.47
CA HIS A 251 15.48 8.96 -0.06
C HIS A 251 15.89 10.30 -0.67
N LEU A 252 16.98 10.93 -0.21
CA LEU A 252 17.44 12.23 -0.71
C LEU A 252 18.52 12.13 -1.79
N GLU A 253 19.37 11.10 -1.77
CA GLU A 253 20.49 10.96 -2.70
C GLU A 253 20.28 9.79 -3.69
N ASP A 254 20.29 8.54 -3.20
CA ASP A 254 20.33 7.35 -4.07
C ASP A 254 19.13 7.24 -5.02
N ARG A 255 17.97 7.74 -4.57
CA ARG A 255 16.70 7.69 -5.32
C ARG A 255 16.45 8.91 -6.20
N GLN A 256 17.22 9.99 -6.07
CA GLN A 256 16.95 11.26 -6.77
C GLN A 256 17.86 11.42 -7.98
N LYS A 257 17.53 10.71 -9.06
CA LYS A 257 18.17 10.92 -10.37
C LYS A 257 17.32 11.85 -11.20
N TRP A 258 17.82 13.04 -11.47
CA TRP A 258 17.14 14.03 -12.29
C TRP A 258 17.11 13.61 -13.76
N THR A 259 16.04 13.97 -14.47
CA THR A 259 15.87 13.69 -15.89
C THR A 259 15.49 14.96 -16.65
N PRO A 260 15.99 15.17 -17.89
CA PRO A 260 15.52 16.25 -18.75
C PRO A 260 14.23 15.89 -19.53
N ASP A 261 13.87 14.60 -19.59
CA ASP A 261 12.70 14.10 -20.37
C ASP A 261 11.40 14.18 -19.56
N ASN A 262 10.94 15.41 -19.34
CA ASN A 262 9.82 15.70 -18.43
C ASN A 262 8.46 15.31 -19.02
N LEU A 263 8.27 15.48 -20.35
CA LEU A 263 7.00 15.19 -21.01
C LEU A 263 6.67 13.70 -20.99
N LYS A 264 7.64 12.84 -21.37
CA LYS A 264 7.48 11.39 -21.29
C LYS A 264 7.14 10.96 -19.86
N SER A 265 7.80 11.56 -18.87
CA SER A 265 7.56 11.26 -17.47
C SER A 265 6.12 11.60 -17.07
N ILE A 266 5.58 12.76 -17.45
CA ILE A 266 4.17 13.09 -17.19
C ILE A 266 3.21 12.12 -17.89
N VAL A 267 3.46 11.78 -19.16
CA VAL A 267 2.58 10.87 -19.92
C VAL A 267 2.50 9.50 -19.25
N ILE A 268 3.65 8.94 -18.83
CA ILE A 268 3.67 7.66 -18.12
C ILE A 268 3.00 7.81 -16.74
N TYR A 269 3.12 8.95 -16.06
CA TYR A 269 2.44 9.20 -14.77
C TYR A 269 0.93 9.00 -14.93
N PHE A 270 0.33 9.76 -15.83
CA PHE A 270 -1.11 9.70 -16.07
C PHE A 270 -1.55 8.36 -16.67
N GLY A 271 -0.74 7.77 -17.57
CA GLY A 271 -1.01 6.47 -18.15
C GLY A 271 -1.13 5.36 -17.12
N ILE A 272 -0.20 5.29 -16.15
CA ILE A 272 -0.24 4.31 -15.06
C ILE A 272 -1.46 4.52 -14.17
N HIS A 273 -1.79 5.79 -13.85
CA HIS A 273 -2.94 6.11 -13.02
C HIS A 273 -4.29 5.71 -13.65
N LEU A 274 -4.43 5.84 -14.98
CA LEU A 274 -5.61 5.34 -15.69
C LEU A 274 -5.81 3.84 -15.48
N GLY A 275 -4.72 3.06 -15.45
CA GLY A 275 -4.77 1.62 -15.16
C GLY A 275 -5.04 1.31 -13.69
N TYR A 276 -4.38 2.03 -12.77
CA TYR A 276 -4.52 1.82 -11.33
C TYR A 276 -5.91 2.11 -10.79
N TYR A 277 -6.54 3.18 -11.25
CA TYR A 277 -7.80 3.67 -10.69
C TYR A 277 -9.03 3.40 -11.55
N SER A 278 -8.87 2.82 -12.75
CA SER A 278 -9.84 2.84 -13.85
C SER A 278 -9.97 4.21 -14.52
N PRO A 279 -9.98 4.31 -15.87
CA PRO A 279 -9.91 5.59 -16.58
C PRO A 279 -10.98 6.60 -16.17
N LEU A 280 -12.25 6.16 -16.10
CA LEU A 280 -13.37 7.06 -15.82
C LEU A 280 -13.40 7.52 -14.36
N LEU A 281 -13.05 6.64 -13.42
CA LEU A 281 -12.93 7.04 -12.01
C LEU A 281 -11.76 8.00 -11.80
N TYR A 282 -10.60 7.71 -12.40
CA TYR A 282 -9.43 8.57 -12.31
C TYR A 282 -9.72 10.00 -12.78
N LEU A 283 -10.28 10.13 -13.98
CA LEU A 283 -10.67 11.43 -14.53
C LEU A 283 -11.74 12.11 -13.66
N GLY A 284 -12.70 11.35 -13.14
CA GLY A 284 -13.70 11.83 -12.20
C GLY A 284 -13.11 12.38 -10.90
N MET A 285 -12.06 11.75 -10.36
CA MET A 285 -11.36 12.20 -9.15
C MET A 285 -10.62 13.52 -9.38
N ILE A 286 -9.83 13.61 -10.45
CA ILE A 286 -9.12 14.85 -10.79
C ILE A 286 -10.11 15.98 -11.04
N TRP A 287 -11.16 15.72 -11.83
CA TRP A 287 -12.21 16.71 -12.07
C TRP A 287 -12.94 17.11 -10.78
N GLY A 288 -13.28 16.13 -9.93
CA GLY A 288 -13.93 16.35 -8.65
C GLY A 288 -13.12 17.27 -7.73
N LEU A 289 -11.80 17.06 -7.64
CA LEU A 289 -10.90 17.91 -6.85
C LEU A 289 -10.85 19.34 -7.40
N VAL A 290 -10.72 19.51 -8.72
CA VAL A 290 -10.72 20.82 -9.37
C VAL A 290 -12.06 21.53 -9.19
N TRP A 291 -13.18 20.81 -9.32
CA TRP A 291 -14.52 21.32 -9.11
C TRP A 291 -14.74 21.74 -7.65
N CYS A 292 -14.30 20.93 -6.68
CA CYS A 292 -14.35 21.29 -5.26
C CYS A 292 -13.51 22.54 -4.97
N ALA A 293 -12.30 22.66 -5.54
CA ALA A 293 -11.47 23.84 -5.36
C ALA A 293 -12.14 25.11 -5.90
N ARG A 294 -12.76 25.03 -7.09
CA ARG A 294 -13.52 26.13 -7.70
C ARG A 294 -14.76 26.49 -6.87
N ARG A 295 -15.50 25.48 -6.41
CA ARG A 295 -16.68 25.65 -5.56
C ARG A 295 -16.32 26.30 -4.23
N ALA A 296 -15.31 25.78 -3.54
CA ALA A 296 -14.79 26.36 -2.30
C ALA A 296 -14.43 27.83 -2.46
N ARG A 297 -13.77 28.21 -3.57
CA ARG A 297 -13.45 29.61 -3.86
C ARG A 297 -14.68 30.47 -4.15
N LYS A 298 -15.65 29.96 -4.92
CA LYS A 298 -16.83 30.72 -5.36
C LYS A 298 -17.89 30.86 -4.27
N THR A 299 -18.08 29.84 -3.43
CA THR A 299 -19.19 29.75 -2.48
C THR A 299 -18.73 29.67 -1.02
N HIS A 300 -17.42 29.81 -0.75
CA HIS A 300 -16.84 29.63 0.59
C HIS A 300 -17.22 28.30 1.26
N ASP A 301 -17.41 27.25 0.45
CA ASP A 301 -17.79 25.92 0.94
C ASP A 301 -16.57 25.23 1.56
N TRP A 302 -16.47 25.31 2.88
CA TRP A 302 -15.40 24.72 3.68
C TRP A 302 -15.29 23.20 3.51
N ARG A 303 -16.38 22.50 3.17
CA ARG A 303 -16.35 21.05 2.92
C ARG A 303 -15.58 20.73 1.64
N SER A 304 -15.88 21.50 0.59
CA SER A 304 -15.16 21.42 -0.69
C SER A 304 -13.70 21.85 -0.55
N ALA A 305 -13.40 22.85 0.30
CA ALA A 305 -12.03 23.27 0.59
C ALA A 305 -11.22 22.16 1.26
N PHE A 306 -11.83 21.38 2.17
CA PHE A 306 -11.19 20.24 2.82
C PHE A 306 -10.80 19.17 1.79
N LEU A 307 -11.75 18.73 0.96
CA LEU A 307 -11.50 17.73 -0.09
C LEU A 307 -10.43 18.20 -1.08
N ALA A 308 -10.50 19.47 -1.50
CA ALA A 308 -9.51 20.05 -2.39
C ALA A 308 -8.10 20.09 -1.76
N SER A 309 -7.98 20.51 -0.50
CA SER A 309 -6.67 20.66 0.16
C SER A 309 -5.98 19.31 0.38
N PHE A 310 -6.69 18.33 0.94
CA PHE A 310 -6.15 17.00 1.23
C PHE A 310 -6.03 16.10 0.00
N GLY A 311 -6.68 16.44 -1.12
CA GLY A 311 -6.49 15.78 -2.41
C GLY A 311 -5.38 16.41 -3.25
N LEU A 312 -5.42 17.73 -3.45
CA LEU A 312 -4.51 18.43 -4.37
C LEU A 312 -3.08 18.53 -3.83
N VAL A 313 -2.87 18.68 -2.52
CA VAL A 313 -1.51 18.82 -1.97
C VAL A 313 -0.66 17.57 -2.21
N PRO A 314 -1.09 16.35 -1.81
CA PRO A 314 -0.31 15.16 -2.12
C PRO A 314 -0.20 14.89 -3.62
N TRP A 315 -1.27 15.15 -4.39
CA TRP A 315 -1.25 14.96 -5.84
C TRP A 315 -0.24 15.85 -6.55
N ILE A 316 -0.24 17.16 -6.25
CA ILE A 316 0.69 18.12 -6.85
C ILE A 316 2.13 17.81 -6.42
N PHE A 317 2.35 17.48 -5.14
CA PHE A 317 3.67 17.07 -4.65
C PHE A 317 4.25 15.93 -5.50
N PHE A 318 3.44 14.91 -5.79
CA PHE A 318 3.85 13.78 -6.59
C PHE A 318 3.95 14.05 -8.07
N LEU A 319 3.08 14.88 -8.61
CA LEU A 319 3.17 15.34 -9.99
C LEU A 319 4.49 16.08 -10.22
N VAL A 320 4.91 16.92 -9.27
CA VAL A 320 6.22 17.61 -9.29
C VAL A 320 7.37 16.61 -9.25
N ILE A 321 7.35 15.64 -8.33
CA ILE A 321 8.39 14.60 -8.29
C ILE A 321 8.43 13.80 -9.60
N ALA A 322 7.27 13.42 -10.14
CA ALA A 322 7.16 12.68 -11.38
C ALA A 322 7.65 13.49 -12.59
N PHE A 323 7.56 14.82 -12.53
CA PHE A 323 8.08 15.72 -13.57
C PHE A 323 9.61 15.73 -13.59
N PHE A 324 10.25 15.79 -12.42
CA PHE A 324 11.68 16.06 -12.30
C PHE A 324 12.57 14.82 -12.15
N THR A 325 12.00 13.68 -11.73
CA THR A 325 12.80 12.50 -11.36
C THR A 325 12.65 11.35 -12.35
N LYS A 326 13.77 10.68 -12.62
CA LYS A 326 13.84 9.51 -13.50
C LYS A 326 13.14 8.32 -12.83
N ARG A 327 12.34 7.60 -13.62
CA ARG A 327 11.56 6.45 -13.17
C ARG A 327 12.40 5.18 -13.13
N GLU A 328 13.20 5.01 -12.09
CA GLU A 328 13.93 3.75 -11.89
C GLU A 328 13.10 2.70 -11.13
N LEU A 329 12.12 3.12 -10.34
CA LEU A 329 11.17 2.26 -9.61
C LEU A 329 9.75 2.77 -9.88
N SER A 330 8.75 1.89 -9.86
CA SER A 330 7.35 2.32 -9.86
C SER A 330 7.05 3.06 -8.55
N ARG A 331 6.73 4.35 -8.66
CA ARG A 331 6.41 5.26 -7.55
C ARG A 331 5.01 5.87 -7.69
N GLU A 332 4.35 5.58 -8.80
CA GLU A 332 3.04 6.10 -9.20
C GLU A 332 1.92 5.64 -8.27
N GLN A 333 2.24 4.81 -7.28
CA GLN A 333 1.35 4.40 -6.22
C GLN A 333 1.44 5.21 -4.93
N TRP A 334 2.43 6.09 -4.81
CA TRP A 334 2.69 6.75 -3.54
C TRP A 334 1.74 7.92 -3.25
N ASP A 335 1.13 8.52 -4.28
CA ASP A 335 0.07 9.54 -4.23
C ASP A 335 -1.33 8.99 -3.96
N ALA A 336 -1.47 7.68 -3.74
CA ALA A 336 -2.72 7.05 -3.33
C ALA A 336 -3.55 7.82 -2.29
N PRO A 337 -2.96 8.51 -1.27
CA PRO A 337 -3.71 9.34 -0.33
C PRO A 337 -4.48 10.51 -0.96
N ALA A 338 -3.99 11.10 -2.05
CA ALA A 338 -4.67 12.18 -2.76
C ALA A 338 -6.05 11.75 -3.25
N TYR A 339 -6.11 10.53 -3.76
CA TYR A 339 -7.29 9.98 -4.43
C TYR A 339 -8.36 9.51 -3.44
N VAL A 340 -8.07 9.46 -2.13
CA VAL A 340 -9.08 9.32 -1.07
C VAL A 340 -10.05 10.51 -1.09
N CYS A 341 -9.52 11.73 -1.00
CA CYS A 341 -10.33 12.93 -1.17
C CYS A 341 -10.80 13.10 -2.62
N GLY A 342 -10.03 12.60 -3.60
CA GLY A 342 -10.45 12.52 -5.00
C GLY A 342 -11.76 11.77 -5.21
N LEU A 343 -11.92 10.57 -4.62
CA LEU A 343 -13.15 9.78 -4.72
C LEU A 343 -14.34 10.47 -4.05
N LEU A 344 -14.13 11.06 -2.87
CA LEU A 344 -15.15 11.83 -2.18
C LEU A 344 -15.57 13.06 -3.02
N ALA A 345 -14.61 13.76 -3.61
CA ALA A 345 -14.86 14.92 -4.47
C ALA A 345 -15.56 14.54 -5.78
N ALA A 346 -15.18 13.43 -6.40
CA ALA A 346 -15.85 12.87 -7.58
C ALA A 346 -17.30 12.50 -7.27
N SER A 347 -17.54 11.82 -6.13
CA SER A 347 -18.89 11.48 -5.68
C SER A 347 -19.71 12.73 -5.37
N HIS A 348 -19.11 13.74 -4.74
CA HIS A 348 -19.79 15.01 -4.46
C HIS A 348 -20.23 15.71 -5.73
N TRP A 349 -19.31 15.82 -6.70
CA TRP A 349 -19.61 16.37 -8.02
C TRP A 349 -20.69 15.54 -8.74
N ALA A 350 -20.55 14.21 -8.78
CA ALA A 350 -21.51 13.35 -9.46
C ALA A 350 -22.91 13.43 -8.82
N HIS A 351 -23.00 13.51 -7.48
CA HIS A 351 -24.26 13.65 -6.77
C HIS A 351 -24.96 14.98 -7.09
N THR A 352 -24.22 16.09 -7.05
CA THR A 352 -24.75 17.42 -7.39
C THR A 352 -25.11 17.51 -8.87
N TRP A 353 -24.28 16.95 -9.74
CA TRP A 353 -24.54 16.81 -11.16
C TRP A 353 -25.88 16.07 -11.33
N LEU A 354 -26.01 14.81 -10.92
CA LEU A 354 -27.23 14.01 -11.11
C LEU A 354 -28.54 14.66 -10.65
N GLN A 355 -28.51 15.59 -9.70
CA GLN A 355 -29.69 16.31 -9.20
C GLN A 355 -29.99 17.63 -9.93
N ASP A 356 -29.06 18.14 -10.72
CA ASP A 356 -29.21 19.41 -11.42
C ASP A 356 -30.19 19.27 -12.59
N LYS A 357 -31.38 19.86 -12.41
CA LYS A 357 -32.49 19.90 -13.38
C LYS A 357 -32.29 20.93 -14.50
N SER A 358 -31.30 21.83 -14.39
CA SER A 358 -31.05 22.86 -15.40
C SER A 358 -30.32 22.34 -16.65
N LEU A 359 -29.73 21.14 -16.55
CA LEU A 359 -28.91 20.58 -17.61
C LEU A 359 -29.75 19.91 -18.69
N ARG A 360 -29.39 20.17 -19.95
CA ARG A 360 -30.05 19.60 -21.15
C ARG A 360 -29.77 18.11 -21.35
N VAL A 361 -28.76 17.55 -20.68
CA VAL A 361 -28.40 16.13 -20.79
C VAL A 361 -29.41 15.29 -19.99
N PRO A 362 -30.07 14.27 -20.58
CA PRO A 362 -31.09 13.52 -19.86
C PRO A 362 -30.52 12.76 -18.66
N LEU A 363 -31.28 12.69 -17.55
CA LEU A 363 -30.86 12.03 -16.31
C LEU A 363 -30.40 10.58 -16.52
N LEU A 364 -31.02 9.85 -17.45
CA LEU A 364 -30.66 8.48 -17.78
C LEU A 364 -29.21 8.38 -18.24
N TRP A 365 -28.77 9.20 -19.20
CA TRP A 365 -27.39 9.22 -19.68
C TRP A 365 -26.37 9.50 -18.58
N ARG A 366 -26.74 10.40 -17.67
CA ARG A 366 -25.90 10.82 -16.56
C ARG A 366 -25.73 9.69 -15.55
N LYS A 367 -26.81 8.98 -15.24
CA LYS A 367 -26.79 7.76 -14.41
C LYS A 367 -25.97 6.67 -15.11
N SER A 368 -26.17 6.46 -16.40
CA SER A 368 -25.42 5.46 -17.18
C SER A 368 -23.92 5.73 -17.18
N LEU A 369 -23.48 6.99 -17.22
CA LEU A 369 -22.06 7.35 -17.11
C LEU A 369 -21.48 6.96 -15.75
N VAL A 370 -22.17 7.28 -14.65
CA VAL A 370 -21.71 6.93 -13.29
C VAL A 370 -21.69 5.41 -13.09
N VAL A 371 -22.77 4.72 -13.48
CA VAL A 371 -22.85 3.26 -13.39
C VAL A 371 -21.81 2.61 -14.31
N GLY A 372 -21.60 3.13 -15.51
CA GLY A 372 -20.59 2.65 -16.45
C GLY A 372 -19.16 2.83 -15.93
N ALA A 373 -18.86 3.94 -15.25
CA ALA A 373 -17.57 4.16 -14.60
C ALA A 373 -17.30 3.15 -13.47
N LEU A 374 -18.29 2.91 -12.61
CA LEU A 374 -18.21 1.90 -11.56
C LEU A 374 -18.14 0.49 -12.13
N GLY A 375 -18.93 0.19 -13.17
CA GLY A 375 -18.95 -1.10 -13.86
C GLY A 375 -17.60 -1.41 -14.51
N LEU A 376 -17.00 -0.46 -15.21
CA LEU A 376 -15.66 -0.61 -15.80
C LEU A 376 -14.60 -0.88 -14.71
N SER A 377 -14.67 -0.16 -13.59
CA SER A 377 -13.77 -0.37 -12.46
C SER A 377 -13.95 -1.76 -11.84
N GLY A 378 -15.19 -2.19 -11.61
CA GLY A 378 -15.51 -3.52 -11.11
C GLY A 378 -15.07 -4.64 -12.04
N LEU A 379 -15.25 -4.48 -13.36
CA LEU A 379 -14.75 -5.41 -14.37
C LEU A 379 -13.21 -5.51 -14.34
N THR A 380 -12.52 -4.39 -14.10
CA THR A 380 -11.05 -4.39 -13.96
C THR A 380 -10.61 -5.17 -12.72
N VAL A 381 -11.29 -4.99 -11.58
CA VAL A 381 -11.05 -5.79 -10.36
C VAL A 381 -11.31 -7.28 -10.62
N ILE A 382 -12.45 -7.62 -11.24
CA ILE A 382 -12.79 -9.01 -11.58
C ILE A 382 -11.74 -9.61 -12.52
N GLY A 383 -11.31 -8.87 -13.55
CA GLY A 383 -10.25 -9.29 -14.45
C GLY A 383 -8.93 -9.56 -13.73
N ALA A 384 -8.54 -8.68 -12.81
CA ALA A 384 -7.34 -8.87 -11.98
C ALA A 384 -7.45 -10.09 -11.05
N VAL A 385 -8.63 -10.33 -10.46
CA VAL A 385 -8.89 -11.54 -9.66
C VAL A 385 -8.82 -12.80 -10.52
N LEU A 386 -9.44 -12.80 -11.70
CA LEU A 386 -9.38 -13.93 -12.64
C LEU A 386 -7.95 -14.20 -13.08
N GLU A 387 -7.17 -13.16 -13.38
CA GLU A 387 -5.75 -13.29 -13.68
C GLU A 387 -4.97 -13.89 -12.52
N ALA A 388 -5.18 -13.40 -11.29
CA ALA A 388 -4.51 -13.94 -10.11
C ALA A 388 -4.84 -15.42 -9.88
N MET A 389 -6.10 -15.84 -10.09
CA MET A 389 -6.56 -17.20 -9.77
C MET A 389 -6.32 -18.22 -10.89
N THR A 390 -6.26 -17.77 -12.14
CA THR A 390 -6.28 -18.68 -13.30
C THR A 390 -5.22 -18.35 -14.36
N GLY A 391 -4.69 -17.13 -14.36
CA GLY A 391 -3.87 -16.59 -15.46
C GLY A 391 -4.60 -16.53 -16.81
N LEU A 392 -5.94 -16.62 -16.81
CA LEU A 392 -6.75 -16.71 -18.03
C LEU A 392 -6.64 -15.46 -18.92
N PRO A 393 -6.77 -14.21 -18.39
CA PRO A 393 -6.56 -13.00 -19.20
C PRO A 393 -5.24 -12.98 -19.96
N SER A 394 -4.12 -13.29 -19.31
CA SER A 394 -2.82 -13.30 -19.99
C SER A 394 -2.65 -14.47 -20.95
N ARG A 395 -3.30 -15.62 -20.71
CA ARG A 395 -3.34 -16.74 -21.67
C ARG A 395 -4.09 -16.38 -22.96
N ILE A 396 -5.24 -15.72 -22.83
CA ILE A 396 -6.07 -15.31 -23.99
C ILE A 396 -5.36 -14.22 -24.79
N THR A 397 -4.74 -13.25 -24.12
CA THR A 397 -4.11 -12.10 -24.78
C THR A 397 -2.67 -12.36 -25.23
N GLY A 398 -2.05 -13.47 -24.82
CA GLY A 398 -0.64 -13.79 -25.12
C GLY A 398 0.38 -12.86 -24.44
N HIS A 399 -0.06 -12.00 -23.52
CA HIS A 399 0.80 -11.07 -22.78
C HIS A 399 1.42 -11.76 -21.55
N GLN A 400 2.48 -11.15 -21.00
CA GLN A 400 3.03 -11.63 -19.73
C GLN A 400 1.99 -11.53 -18.60
N PRO A 401 1.91 -12.53 -17.71
CA PRO A 401 1.01 -12.47 -16.56
C PRO A 401 1.26 -11.28 -15.66
N LEU A 402 0.17 -10.68 -15.16
CA LEU A 402 0.26 -9.50 -14.28
C LEU A 402 1.01 -9.80 -12.97
N PHE A 403 0.93 -11.05 -12.50
CA PHE A 403 1.50 -11.51 -11.23
C PHE A 403 2.69 -12.47 -11.42
N SER A 404 3.44 -12.33 -12.53
CA SER A 404 4.59 -13.20 -12.85
C SER A 404 5.70 -13.21 -11.79
N THR A 405 5.78 -12.15 -10.96
CA THR A 405 6.72 -12.05 -9.83
C THR A 405 6.29 -12.84 -8.59
N MET A 406 5.06 -13.34 -8.56
CA MET A 406 4.41 -14.01 -7.43
C MET A 406 4.10 -15.49 -7.73
N ILE A 407 4.89 -16.11 -8.61
CA ILE A 407 4.75 -17.51 -9.01
C ILE A 407 6.11 -18.23 -9.11
N GLY A 408 6.10 -19.53 -8.87
CA GLY A 408 7.23 -20.45 -9.09
C GLY A 408 8.20 -20.62 -7.93
N TRP A 409 8.11 -19.83 -6.87
CA TRP A 409 8.96 -19.87 -5.69
C TRP A 409 8.84 -21.18 -4.91
N ARG A 410 7.64 -21.76 -4.77
CA ARG A 410 7.48 -23.09 -4.13
C ARG A 410 8.11 -24.20 -4.96
N THR A 411 8.03 -24.10 -6.28
CA THR A 411 8.65 -25.07 -7.19
C THR A 411 10.17 -24.96 -7.16
N MET A 412 10.70 -23.74 -7.17
CA MET A 412 12.13 -23.48 -6.97
C MET A 412 12.62 -24.03 -5.62
N ALA A 413 11.91 -23.74 -4.52
CA ALA A 413 12.28 -24.21 -3.20
C ALA A 413 12.25 -25.74 -3.08
N ARG A 414 11.23 -26.41 -3.61
CA ARG A 414 11.17 -27.89 -3.65
C ARG A 414 12.33 -28.50 -4.45
N ARG A 415 12.71 -27.89 -5.57
CA ARG A 415 13.88 -28.36 -6.35
C ARG A 415 15.16 -28.26 -5.53
N VAL A 416 15.36 -27.14 -4.85
CA VAL A 416 16.52 -26.92 -4.00
C VAL A 416 16.51 -27.89 -2.82
N ASP A 417 15.39 -28.06 -2.12
CA ASP A 417 15.26 -29.00 -0.99
C ASP A 417 15.57 -30.44 -1.41
N ALA A 418 15.18 -30.85 -2.62
CA ALA A 418 15.54 -32.16 -3.17
C ALA A 418 17.05 -32.31 -3.45
N LEU A 419 17.72 -31.24 -3.89
CA LEU A 419 19.16 -31.24 -4.09
C LEU A 419 19.92 -31.25 -2.76
N VAL A 420 19.41 -30.56 -1.74
CA VAL A 420 19.95 -30.61 -0.37
C VAL A 420 19.82 -32.01 0.21
N ALA A 421 18.65 -32.66 0.06
CA ALA A 421 18.43 -34.01 0.55
C ALA A 421 19.29 -35.08 -0.15
N ALA A 422 19.76 -34.81 -1.37
CA ALA A 422 20.64 -35.70 -2.13
C ALA A 422 22.14 -35.52 -1.81
N GLN A 423 22.51 -34.48 -1.06
CA GLN A 423 23.90 -34.20 -0.68
C GLN A 423 24.35 -35.04 0.52
N GLU A 424 25.66 -35.25 0.64
CA GLU A 424 26.23 -36.00 1.76
C GLU A 424 26.01 -35.25 3.10
N PRO A 425 25.57 -35.94 4.18
CA PRO A 425 25.18 -35.29 5.44
C PRO A 425 26.25 -34.43 6.14
N ASN A 426 27.53 -34.56 5.76
CA ASN A 426 28.66 -33.96 6.47
C ASN A 426 29.37 -32.83 5.71
N ARG A 427 28.85 -32.41 4.55
CA ARG A 427 29.40 -31.24 3.85
C ARG A 427 28.62 -29.98 4.22
N PRO A 428 29.29 -28.89 4.65
CA PRO A 428 28.61 -27.62 4.84
C PRO A 428 28.02 -27.17 3.50
N LEU A 429 26.71 -26.91 3.48
CA LEU A 429 25.94 -26.55 2.30
C LEU A 429 25.11 -25.29 2.58
N VAL A 430 25.07 -24.38 1.61
CA VAL A 430 24.29 -23.14 1.70
C VAL A 430 23.45 -22.89 0.46
N PHE A 431 22.40 -22.10 0.62
CA PHE A 431 21.69 -21.53 -0.51
C PHE A 431 22.36 -20.23 -0.94
N LEU A 432 22.61 -20.05 -2.25
CA LEU A 432 23.16 -18.83 -2.80
C LEU A 432 22.25 -18.21 -3.84
N GLY A 433 21.59 -17.11 -3.50
CA GLY A 433 20.82 -16.31 -4.43
C GLY A 433 21.70 -15.42 -5.31
N ASN A 434 21.33 -15.27 -6.58
CA ASN A 434 21.90 -14.25 -7.46
C ASN A 434 21.68 -12.82 -6.91
N SER A 435 20.58 -12.61 -6.20
CA SER A 435 20.20 -11.38 -5.51
C SER A 435 19.44 -11.74 -4.22
N PHE A 436 19.00 -10.73 -3.47
CA PHE A 436 18.18 -10.94 -2.28
C PHE A 436 16.85 -11.65 -2.60
N VAL A 437 16.33 -11.54 -3.83
CA VAL A 437 15.01 -12.08 -4.18
C VAL A 437 14.96 -13.62 -4.06
N PRO A 438 15.73 -14.42 -4.84
CA PRO A 438 15.71 -15.87 -4.69
C PRO A 438 16.18 -16.32 -3.30
N ALA A 439 17.10 -15.58 -2.67
CA ALA A 439 17.59 -15.85 -1.32
C ALA A 439 16.45 -15.81 -0.28
N LEU A 440 15.75 -14.69 -0.19
CA LEU A 440 14.70 -14.51 0.82
C LEU A 440 13.44 -15.33 0.49
N GLN A 441 13.18 -15.59 -0.79
CA GLN A 441 12.12 -16.51 -1.19
C GLN A 441 12.43 -17.94 -0.74
N TYR A 442 13.67 -18.42 -0.89
CA TYR A 442 14.05 -19.72 -0.35
C TYR A 442 14.04 -19.72 1.19
N ALA A 443 14.46 -18.65 1.86
CA ALA A 443 14.35 -18.54 3.32
C ALA A 443 12.90 -18.71 3.81
N PHE A 444 11.92 -18.21 3.05
CA PHE A 444 10.51 -18.38 3.35
C PHE A 444 9.97 -19.77 3.00
N TYR A 445 10.24 -20.27 1.79
CA TYR A 445 9.63 -21.49 1.24
C TYR A 445 10.38 -22.79 1.53
N GLY A 446 11.70 -22.73 1.72
CA GLY A 446 12.57 -23.88 1.94
C GLY A 446 12.27 -24.60 3.25
N GLN A 447 12.32 -25.93 3.20
CA GLN A 447 12.07 -26.80 4.36
C GLN A 447 13.36 -27.26 5.03
N GLN A 448 14.48 -27.32 4.30
CA GLN A 448 15.75 -27.84 4.82
C GLN A 448 16.51 -26.85 5.73
N GLN A 449 16.04 -25.60 5.84
CA GLN A 449 16.59 -24.54 6.72
C GLN A 449 18.12 -24.34 6.64
N ILE A 450 18.71 -24.57 5.46
CA ILE A 450 20.13 -24.29 5.26
C ILE A 450 20.40 -22.77 5.26
N PRO A 451 21.61 -22.33 5.65
CA PRO A 451 21.96 -20.91 5.63
C PRO A 451 21.82 -20.29 4.23
N VAL A 452 21.35 -19.05 4.18
CA VAL A 452 21.02 -18.33 2.95
C VAL A 452 21.98 -17.16 2.75
N PHE A 453 22.52 -17.03 1.54
CA PHE A 453 23.38 -15.93 1.13
C PHE A 453 22.96 -15.33 -0.21
N THR A 454 23.40 -14.10 -0.49
CA THR A 454 23.23 -13.43 -1.79
C THR A 454 24.55 -12.91 -2.34
N LEU A 455 24.70 -12.97 -3.66
CA LEU A 455 25.77 -12.26 -4.37
C LEU A 455 25.56 -10.74 -4.36
N ASN A 456 26.63 -10.01 -4.68
CA ASN A 456 26.55 -8.57 -4.97
C ASN A 456 25.81 -8.36 -6.30
N HIS A 457 24.55 -7.94 -6.22
CA HIS A 457 23.68 -7.68 -7.37
C HIS A 457 23.20 -6.24 -7.39
N SER A 458 22.98 -5.70 -8.60
CA SER A 458 22.43 -4.34 -8.78
C SER A 458 21.07 -4.16 -8.12
N ALA A 459 20.26 -5.23 -8.07
CA ALA A 459 18.99 -5.25 -7.35
C ALA A 459 19.18 -4.93 -5.86
N ASN A 460 20.16 -5.53 -5.18
CA ASN A 460 20.41 -5.28 -3.75
C ASN A 460 20.73 -3.79 -3.50
N LYS A 461 21.49 -3.16 -4.41
CA LYS A 461 21.79 -1.72 -4.36
C LYS A 461 20.56 -0.86 -4.63
N LYS A 462 19.79 -1.20 -5.68
CA LYS A 462 18.59 -0.45 -6.10
C LYS A 462 17.54 -0.35 -4.97
N PHE A 463 17.41 -1.41 -4.18
CA PHE A 463 16.49 -1.47 -3.04
C PHE A 463 17.12 -0.97 -1.71
N GLY A 464 18.37 -0.48 -1.72
CA GLY A 464 19.04 0.02 -0.51
C GLY A 464 19.37 -1.06 0.51
N LEU A 465 19.49 -2.33 0.09
CA LEU A 465 19.60 -3.48 1.00
C LEU A 465 21.03 -3.90 1.30
N GLN A 466 22.04 -3.33 0.64
CA GLN A 466 23.44 -3.79 0.77
C GLN A 466 23.91 -3.83 2.22
N ARG A 467 23.68 -2.74 2.98
CA ARG A 467 24.08 -2.66 4.37
C ARG A 467 23.30 -3.62 5.26
N LEU A 468 21.97 -3.67 5.10
CA LEU A 468 21.12 -4.62 5.83
C LEU A 468 21.61 -6.07 5.63
N LEU A 469 21.88 -6.48 4.40
CA LEU A 469 22.32 -7.84 4.09
C LEU A 469 23.68 -8.15 4.74
N GLY A 470 24.57 -7.16 4.84
CA GLY A 470 25.82 -7.28 5.58
C GLY A 470 25.62 -7.35 7.10
N GLU A 471 24.75 -6.52 7.67
CA GLU A 471 24.40 -6.55 9.10
C GLU A 471 23.76 -7.90 9.50
N LEU A 472 22.94 -8.46 8.62
CA LEU A 472 22.33 -9.79 8.79
C LEU A 472 23.27 -10.95 8.45
N GLN A 473 24.51 -10.67 8.03
CA GLN A 473 25.53 -11.67 7.66
C GLN A 473 25.04 -12.65 6.57
N VAL A 474 24.27 -12.16 5.60
CA VAL A 474 23.76 -12.94 4.46
C VAL A 474 24.32 -12.46 3.11
N ASP A 475 25.28 -11.54 3.13
CA ASP A 475 25.92 -11.02 1.93
C ASP A 475 27.09 -11.90 1.45
N LEU A 476 27.70 -11.51 0.33
CA LEU A 476 28.83 -12.24 -0.23
C LEU A 476 30.05 -12.23 0.71
N GLN A 477 30.29 -11.15 1.47
CA GLN A 477 31.43 -11.09 2.37
C GLN A 477 31.30 -12.10 3.51
N ALA A 478 30.11 -12.22 4.11
CA ALA A 478 29.83 -13.24 5.11
C ALA A 478 29.97 -14.66 4.53
N LEU A 479 29.55 -14.89 3.28
CA LEU A 479 29.75 -16.18 2.61
C LEU A 479 31.24 -16.53 2.47
N LEU A 480 32.07 -15.58 2.03
CA LEU A 480 33.51 -15.81 1.80
C LEU A 480 34.27 -16.22 3.07
N GLN A 481 33.73 -15.95 4.26
CA GLN A 481 34.30 -16.42 5.53
C GLN A 481 34.10 -17.94 5.75
N ARG A 482 33.22 -18.60 4.98
CA ARG A 482 32.86 -20.02 5.13
C ARG A 482 33.59 -20.90 4.10
N LYS A 483 34.92 -20.89 4.10
CA LYS A 483 35.75 -21.69 3.17
C LYS A 483 35.38 -23.18 3.20
N GLY A 484 35.47 -23.83 2.04
CA GLY A 484 35.16 -25.25 1.88
C GLY A 484 33.67 -25.58 1.84
N THR A 485 32.79 -24.58 1.89
CA THR A 485 31.33 -24.75 1.82
C THR A 485 30.87 -24.95 0.38
N ASP A 486 29.96 -25.90 0.17
CA ASP A 486 29.26 -26.10 -1.08
C ASP A 486 28.03 -25.18 -1.12
N ALA A 487 27.55 -24.84 -2.32
CA ALA A 487 26.37 -23.99 -2.48
C ALA A 487 25.44 -24.48 -3.60
N ILE A 488 24.13 -24.38 -3.37
CA ILE A 488 23.13 -24.46 -4.44
C ILE A 488 22.81 -23.03 -4.84
N PHE A 489 23.24 -22.64 -6.04
CA PHE A 489 23.03 -21.32 -6.58
C PHE A 489 21.74 -21.25 -7.39
N VAL A 490 20.96 -20.17 -7.19
CA VAL A 490 19.75 -19.89 -7.98
C VAL A 490 19.74 -18.46 -8.52
N ALA A 491 19.46 -18.34 -9.81
CA ALA A 491 19.16 -17.07 -10.48
C ALA A 491 17.82 -17.10 -11.18
N GLU A 492 17.10 -15.98 -11.14
CA GLU A 492 15.92 -15.75 -11.96
C GLU A 492 16.31 -15.42 -13.41
N GLY A 493 15.46 -15.81 -14.35
CA GLY A 493 15.44 -15.27 -15.70
C GLY A 493 14.14 -15.58 -16.43
N GLU A 494 14.17 -15.35 -17.73
CA GLU A 494 13.00 -15.45 -18.59
C GLU A 494 13.11 -16.64 -19.54
N LEU A 495 11.97 -17.16 -20.01
CA LEU A 495 11.96 -18.26 -21.00
C LEU A 495 12.46 -17.83 -22.38
N THR A 496 12.50 -16.51 -22.64
CA THR A 496 13.04 -15.88 -23.84
C THR A 496 14.56 -15.76 -23.81
N ASP A 497 15.20 -15.97 -22.66
CA ASP A 497 16.65 -15.96 -22.54
C ASP A 497 17.27 -17.12 -23.34
N ASP A 498 18.42 -16.86 -23.96
CA ASP A 498 19.32 -17.92 -24.42
C ASP A 498 19.89 -18.66 -23.20
N THR A 499 19.31 -19.84 -22.92
CA THR A 499 19.63 -20.67 -21.76
C THR A 499 21.12 -20.96 -21.66
N ASN A 500 21.74 -21.37 -22.76
CA ASN A 500 23.14 -21.82 -22.77
C ASN A 500 24.06 -20.63 -22.49
N ARG A 501 23.83 -19.52 -23.19
CA ARG A 501 24.60 -18.29 -22.98
C ARG A 501 24.46 -17.76 -21.56
N LYS A 502 23.25 -17.84 -20.99
CA LYS A 502 22.98 -17.39 -19.61
C LYS A 502 23.66 -18.28 -18.58
N LEU A 503 23.54 -19.60 -18.72
CA LEU A 503 24.22 -20.57 -17.85
C LEU A 503 25.73 -20.43 -17.91
N ASP A 504 26.32 -20.26 -19.10
CA ASP A 504 27.75 -20.04 -19.27
C ASP A 504 28.22 -18.75 -18.59
N SER A 505 27.45 -17.67 -18.71
CA SER A 505 27.75 -16.40 -18.05
C SER A 505 27.73 -16.55 -16.52
N LEU A 506 26.70 -17.20 -15.98
CA LEU A 506 26.57 -17.45 -14.54
C LEU A 506 27.69 -18.35 -14.03
N ARG A 507 28.00 -19.43 -14.76
CA ARG A 507 29.08 -20.37 -14.44
C ARG A 507 30.43 -19.66 -14.38
N LYS A 508 30.81 -18.90 -15.42
CA LYS A 508 32.05 -18.10 -15.45
C LYS A 508 32.14 -17.15 -14.27
N ARG A 509 31.02 -16.56 -13.85
CA ARG A 509 30.98 -15.64 -12.72
C ARG A 509 31.20 -16.34 -11.38
N LEU A 510 30.63 -17.53 -11.20
CA LEU A 510 30.69 -18.34 -9.98
C LEU A 510 32.02 -19.07 -9.80
N LEU A 511 32.68 -19.47 -10.90
CA LEU A 511 34.04 -20.04 -10.90
C LEU A 511 35.10 -19.08 -10.33
N ARG A 512 34.77 -17.82 -10.05
CA ARG A 512 35.64 -16.90 -9.31
C ARG A 512 35.68 -17.17 -7.80
N PHE A 513 34.71 -17.94 -7.30
CA PHE A 513 34.51 -18.21 -5.87
C PHE A 513 34.49 -19.71 -5.53
N PHE A 514 34.19 -20.57 -6.50
CA PHE A 514 34.03 -22.03 -6.30
C PHE A 514 34.91 -22.82 -7.26
N GLU A 515 35.53 -23.89 -6.77
CA GLU A 515 36.46 -24.70 -7.57
C GLU A 515 35.76 -25.39 -8.74
N ASN A 516 34.55 -25.86 -8.51
CA ASN A 516 33.71 -26.49 -9.53
C ASN A 516 32.30 -25.89 -9.50
N VAL A 517 31.73 -25.69 -10.69
CA VAL A 517 30.39 -25.18 -10.90
C VAL A 517 29.72 -25.96 -12.02
N GLU A 518 28.70 -26.72 -11.64
CA GLU A 518 27.92 -27.57 -12.54
C GLU A 518 26.53 -26.96 -12.76
N PRO A 519 26.21 -26.53 -14.00
CA PRO A 519 24.86 -26.15 -14.36
C PRO A 519 23.91 -27.35 -14.36
N LEU A 520 22.77 -27.24 -13.69
CA LEU A 520 21.68 -28.22 -13.78
C LEU A 520 20.63 -27.78 -14.81
N PRO A 521 19.76 -28.70 -15.27
CA PRO A 521 18.60 -28.33 -16.06
C PRO A 521 17.78 -27.24 -15.35
N PRO A 522 17.42 -26.14 -16.05
CA PRO A 522 16.68 -25.05 -15.44
C PRO A 522 15.29 -25.50 -14.99
N VAL A 523 14.75 -24.84 -13.98
CA VAL A 523 13.37 -25.04 -13.53
C VAL A 523 12.48 -24.05 -14.27
N ASP A 524 11.70 -24.58 -15.21
CA ASP A 524 10.73 -23.80 -15.97
C ASP A 524 9.39 -23.83 -15.27
N ILE A 525 8.83 -22.64 -15.03
CA ILE A 525 7.48 -22.51 -14.51
C ILE A 525 6.55 -22.50 -15.73
N ALA A 526 6.09 -23.70 -16.08
CA ALA A 526 5.13 -23.91 -17.15
C ALA A 526 3.74 -23.48 -16.69
N GLY A 527 3.40 -22.22 -16.96
CA GLY A 527 2.04 -21.85 -17.33
C GLY A 527 1.96 -21.76 -18.86
N ASN A 528 0.79 -22.02 -19.45
CA ASN A 528 0.60 -22.00 -20.92
C ASN A 528 0.88 -20.64 -21.59
N ALA A 529 1.25 -19.61 -20.82
CA ALA A 529 1.86 -18.37 -21.29
C ALA A 529 3.26 -18.27 -20.66
N LYS A 530 4.31 -18.07 -21.47
CA LYS A 530 5.72 -18.02 -21.05
C LYS A 530 5.91 -17.18 -19.76
N GLN A 531 6.38 -17.79 -18.66
CA GLN A 531 6.20 -17.20 -17.32
C GLN A 531 7.49 -16.90 -16.55
N LYS A 532 8.34 -17.89 -16.25
CA LYS A 532 9.53 -17.68 -15.42
C LYS A 532 10.47 -18.86 -15.52
N ARG A 533 11.78 -18.61 -15.49
CA ARG A 533 12.83 -19.63 -15.46
C ARG A 533 13.74 -19.42 -14.25
N PHE A 534 14.10 -20.50 -13.58
CA PHE A 534 15.15 -20.49 -12.56
C PHE A 534 16.36 -21.29 -13.04
N TYR A 535 17.51 -20.62 -13.11
CA TYR A 535 18.79 -21.26 -13.37
C TYR A 535 19.34 -21.80 -12.06
N VAL A 536 19.63 -23.09 -12.01
CA VAL A 536 20.15 -23.77 -10.83
C VAL A 536 21.55 -24.28 -11.13
N LEU A 537 22.51 -23.98 -10.27
CA LEU A 537 23.89 -24.46 -10.39
C LEU A 537 24.35 -25.06 -9.06
N VAL A 538 25.04 -26.19 -9.11
CA VAL A 538 25.72 -26.78 -7.94
C VAL A 538 27.15 -26.28 -7.94
N CYS A 539 27.53 -25.61 -6.85
CA CYS A 539 28.84 -25.01 -6.66
C CYS A 539 29.57 -25.77 -5.55
N GLN A 540 30.79 -26.22 -5.82
CA GLN A 540 31.57 -27.02 -4.87
C GLN A 540 32.81 -26.28 -4.41
N ARG A 541 33.12 -26.44 -3.12
CA ARG A 541 34.31 -25.94 -2.43
C ARG A 541 34.53 -24.45 -2.66
N LEU A 542 33.83 -23.64 -1.86
CA LEU A 542 34.09 -22.21 -1.78
C LEU A 542 35.55 -21.96 -1.43
N TYR A 543 36.27 -21.25 -2.29
CA TYR A 543 37.67 -20.90 -2.11
C TYR A 543 37.85 -19.39 -2.23
N LEU A 544 38.74 -18.84 -1.40
CA LEU A 544 39.13 -17.44 -1.48
C LEU A 544 40.30 -17.33 -2.45
N LYS A 545 40.06 -16.78 -3.64
CA LYS A 545 41.15 -16.26 -4.47
C LYS A 545 41.69 -15.03 -3.73
N LYS A 546 42.92 -15.12 -3.21
CA LYS A 546 43.63 -13.97 -2.63
C LYS A 546 43.77 -12.86 -3.65
#